data_AF-A0A7Y3L8X5-F1
#
_entry.id   AF-A0A7Y3L8X5-F1
#
_cell.length_a   1.000
_cell.length_b   1.000
_cell.length_c   1.000
_cell.angle_alpha   90.00
_cell.angle_beta   90.00
_cell.angle_gamma   90.00
#
_symmetry.space_group_name_H-M   'P 1'
#
loop_
_entity.id
_entity.type
_entity.pdbx_description
1 polymer ?
#
loop_
_entity_poly.entity_id
_entity_poly.type
_entity_poly.pdbx_seq_one_letter_code
_entity_poly.pdbx_strand_id
1 'polypeptide(L)'
;MTVRLDFEPSPFLGDSVEGATILQGSMARFSWNANTGRATVLSEPPFPAAKSRVRLGDTQVALDDHTLEVVVDCASSQELTGHFASLCFIMPLAFAIEFREAVVARTTTASSPSAKYVWQVARSSPSCEIISVETRDDRINAAILNFSTLLDAKNTRLLCAAEYFHKAVRMIEVGAGPSEFAAESIVNLSKVLEVLFPGEPTREVIRAGLNSAGVEAGKIEKYFLPCVMLRSHFDAAHVKIEGPTSEQRQTLQQYLESAVHEFRTFLSDYTHRVSRDEFAVAEYQPEPSDQEVANFFKRLSESFAANDVG
;
A
#
# COMPACT_ATOMS: atom_id res chain seq x y z
N MET A 1 18.72 20.95 -6.55
CA MET A 1 18.58 20.77 -5.08
C MET A 1 18.50 19.28 -4.78
N THR A 2 18.80 18.85 -3.55
CA THR A 2 18.82 17.43 -3.16
C THR A 2 17.83 17.18 -2.03
N VAL A 3 16.93 16.20 -2.21
CA VAL A 3 16.01 15.69 -1.19
C VAL A 3 16.49 14.30 -0.76
N ARG A 4 16.48 14.02 0.54
CA ARG A 4 16.86 12.71 1.11
C ARG A 4 15.73 12.16 1.95
N LEU A 5 15.44 10.87 1.76
CA LEU A 5 14.49 10.11 2.55
C LEU A 5 15.18 8.87 3.11
N ASP A 6 14.94 8.58 4.39
CA ASP A 6 15.43 7.36 5.05
C ASP A 6 14.24 6.44 5.36
N PHE A 7 14.29 5.23 4.80
CA PHE A 7 13.27 4.21 5.03
C PHE A 7 13.47 3.45 6.35
N GLU A 8 12.42 2.82 6.86
CA GLU A 8 12.56 1.84 7.93
C GLU A 8 13.34 0.61 7.45
N PRO A 9 14.07 -0.08 8.36
CA PRO A 9 14.76 -1.31 8.02
C PRO A 9 13.80 -2.33 7.38
N SER A 10 14.21 -2.91 6.26
CA SER A 10 13.39 -3.86 5.50
C SER A 10 14.26 -4.96 4.89
N PRO A 11 13.80 -6.23 4.85
CA PRO A 11 14.61 -7.32 4.29
C PRO A 11 15.03 -7.05 2.83
N PHE A 12 14.16 -6.44 2.01
CA PHE A 12 14.48 -6.16 0.62
C PHE A 12 15.50 -5.02 0.46
N LEU A 13 15.73 -4.19 1.48
CA LEU A 13 16.79 -3.16 1.47
C LEU A 13 18.16 -3.72 1.84
N GLY A 14 18.23 -4.97 2.32
CA GLY A 14 19.47 -5.60 2.78
C GLY A 14 19.60 -5.71 4.30
N ASP A 15 18.59 -5.27 5.05
CA ASP A 15 18.60 -5.32 6.50
C ASP A 15 18.42 -6.75 7.03
N SER A 16 19.13 -7.05 8.12
CA SER A 16 18.96 -8.31 8.87
C SER A 16 17.78 -8.22 9.83
N VAL A 17 16.58 -7.99 9.30
CA VAL A 17 15.32 -7.90 10.06
C VAL A 17 14.33 -8.96 9.62
N GLU A 18 13.39 -9.28 10.50
CA GLU A 18 12.27 -10.15 10.18
C GLU A 18 11.31 -9.46 9.20
N GLY A 19 10.85 -10.17 8.17
CA GLY A 19 9.82 -9.68 7.27
C GLY A 19 9.17 -10.82 6.48
N ALA A 20 8.87 -10.59 5.20
CA ALA A 20 8.20 -11.57 4.35
C ALA A 20 9.03 -12.01 3.13
N THR A 21 10.17 -11.35 2.87
CA THR A 21 11.05 -11.61 1.72
C THR A 21 12.32 -12.35 2.13
N ILE A 22 12.71 -13.36 1.34
CA ILE A 22 13.88 -14.23 1.56
C ILE A 22 14.79 -14.22 0.33
N LEU A 23 16.10 -14.14 0.55
CA LEU A 23 17.09 -14.26 -0.51
C LEU A 23 17.14 -15.71 -1.04
N GLN A 24 16.97 -15.88 -2.34
CA GLN A 24 17.07 -17.19 -2.98
C GLN A 24 18.42 -17.86 -2.68
N GLY A 25 18.36 -19.11 -2.22
CA GLY A 25 19.55 -19.90 -1.86
C GLY A 25 20.13 -19.60 -0.48
N SER A 26 19.54 -18.67 0.28
CA SER A 26 19.90 -18.44 1.69
C SER A 26 19.22 -19.44 2.63
N MET A 27 19.76 -19.58 3.84
CA MET A 27 19.05 -20.19 4.94
C MET A 27 17.99 -19.21 5.46
N ALA A 28 16.83 -19.67 5.90
CA ALA A 28 15.82 -18.81 6.50
C ALA A 28 15.43 -19.32 7.90
N ARG A 29 15.38 -18.40 8.87
CA ARG A 29 14.76 -18.65 10.17
C ARG A 29 13.31 -18.22 10.11
N PHE A 30 12.43 -19.19 10.37
CA PHE A 30 11.00 -18.99 10.35
C PHE A 30 10.49 -18.79 11.77
N SER A 31 9.89 -17.62 12.02
CA SER A 31 9.25 -17.27 13.29
C SER A 31 7.73 -17.29 13.09
N TRP A 32 7.00 -17.91 14.01
CA TRP A 32 5.55 -17.85 14.04
C TRP A 32 5.07 -17.35 15.39
N ASN A 33 4.34 -16.24 15.38
CA ASN A 33 3.71 -15.67 16.55
C ASN A 33 2.28 -16.20 16.66
N ALA A 34 2.09 -17.20 17.51
CA ALA A 34 0.80 -17.79 17.78
C ALA A 34 -0.24 -16.76 18.25
N ASN A 35 0.16 -15.62 18.82
CA ASN A 35 -0.80 -14.64 19.33
C ASN A 35 -1.41 -13.77 18.22
N THR A 36 -0.61 -13.46 17.19
CA THR A 36 -1.03 -12.65 16.04
C THR A 36 -1.41 -13.51 14.84
N GLY A 37 -1.02 -14.80 14.86
CA GLY A 37 -1.04 -15.70 13.70
C GLY A 37 -0.04 -15.37 12.63
N ARG A 38 0.85 -14.42 12.87
CA ARG A 38 1.76 -13.97 11.84
C ARG A 38 2.98 -14.84 11.81
N ALA A 39 3.45 -15.03 10.60
CA ALA A 39 4.76 -15.57 10.38
C ALA A 39 5.67 -14.52 9.80
N THR A 40 6.89 -14.52 10.28
CA THR A 40 7.98 -13.69 9.80
C THR A 40 9.14 -14.60 9.44
N VAL A 41 9.96 -14.12 8.52
CA VAL A 41 11.15 -14.82 8.04
C VAL A 41 12.35 -13.91 8.15
N LEU A 42 13.47 -14.48 8.60
CA LEU A 42 14.78 -13.83 8.64
C LEU A 42 15.74 -14.61 7.74
N SER A 43 16.27 -13.94 6.72
CA SER A 43 17.18 -14.51 5.73
C SER A 43 18.65 -14.47 6.23
N GLU A 44 19.38 -15.57 6.08
CA GLU A 44 20.78 -15.73 6.50
C GLU A 44 21.63 -16.36 5.38
N PRO A 45 22.53 -15.59 4.72
CA PRO A 45 22.77 -14.15 4.91
C PRO A 45 21.57 -13.30 4.46
N PRO A 46 21.44 -12.05 4.94
CA PRO A 46 20.47 -11.11 4.40
C PRO A 46 20.82 -10.76 2.94
N PHE A 47 19.91 -10.04 2.29
CA PHE A 47 20.22 -9.41 1.00
C PHE A 47 21.44 -8.47 1.12
N PRO A 48 22.27 -8.35 0.07
CA PRO A 48 23.22 -7.24 -0.01
C PRO A 48 22.47 -5.90 0.03
N ALA A 49 23.08 -4.85 0.59
CA ALA A 49 22.49 -3.50 0.61
C ALA A 49 21.95 -3.09 -0.76
N ALA A 50 20.72 -2.59 -0.79
CA ALA A 50 20.05 -2.19 -2.03
C ALA A 50 20.79 -1.03 -2.70
N LYS A 51 21.05 -1.14 -4.00
CA LYS A 51 21.69 -0.08 -4.78
C LYS A 51 20.98 0.08 -6.11
N SER A 52 20.38 1.24 -6.31
CA SER A 52 19.73 1.58 -7.57
C SER A 52 20.04 3.03 -7.95
N ARG A 53 20.19 3.28 -9.24
CA ARG A 53 20.32 4.62 -9.81
C ARG A 53 19.47 4.68 -11.07
N VAL A 54 18.43 5.50 -11.03
CA VAL A 54 17.47 5.66 -12.13
C VAL A 54 17.38 7.15 -12.46
N ARG A 55 17.20 7.46 -13.74
CA ARG A 55 16.95 8.81 -14.22
C ARG A 55 15.50 8.94 -14.68
N LEU A 56 14.77 9.88 -14.10
CA LEU A 56 13.37 10.20 -14.43
C LEU A 56 13.33 11.58 -15.10
N GLY A 57 13.47 11.60 -16.43
CA GLY A 57 13.66 12.86 -17.17
C GLY A 57 14.95 13.57 -16.74
N ASP A 58 14.82 14.76 -16.15
CA ASP A 58 15.94 15.52 -15.58
C ASP A 58 16.22 15.23 -14.11
N THR A 59 15.36 14.44 -13.46
CA THR A 59 15.53 14.05 -12.06
C THR A 59 16.45 12.84 -11.96
N GLN A 60 17.46 12.91 -11.09
CA GLN A 60 18.29 11.75 -10.74
C GLN A 60 17.81 11.18 -9.41
N VAL A 61 17.53 9.88 -9.39
CA VAL A 61 17.11 9.14 -8.20
C VAL A 61 18.15 8.07 -7.91
N ALA A 62 18.68 8.05 -6.69
CA ALA A 62 19.60 7.03 -6.22
C ALA A 62 19.10 6.45 -4.90
N LEU A 63 18.99 5.13 -4.83
CA LEU A 63 18.81 4.38 -3.59
C LEU A 63 20.16 3.78 -3.23
N ASP A 64 20.70 4.12 -2.05
CA ASP A 64 21.87 3.47 -1.47
C ASP A 64 21.49 3.03 -0.05
N ASP A 65 21.37 1.72 0.13
CA ASP A 65 20.89 1.10 1.35
C ASP A 65 19.47 1.57 1.72
N HIS A 66 19.30 2.31 2.82
CA HIS A 66 18.03 2.86 3.29
C HIS A 66 17.75 4.29 2.82
N THR A 67 18.72 4.93 2.16
CA THR A 67 18.63 6.34 1.80
C THR A 67 18.28 6.49 0.32
N LEU A 68 17.11 7.07 0.06
CA LEU A 68 16.74 7.57 -1.26
C LEU A 68 17.17 9.02 -1.40
N GLU A 69 18.12 9.26 -2.29
CA GLU A 69 18.55 10.60 -2.70
C GLU A 69 17.92 10.96 -4.05
N VAL A 70 17.27 12.13 -4.09
CA VAL A 70 16.62 12.65 -5.28
C VAL A 70 17.17 14.04 -5.59
N VAL A 71 17.81 14.18 -6.76
CA VAL A 71 18.34 15.45 -7.26
C VAL A 71 17.37 16.02 -8.28
N VAL A 72 16.76 17.16 -7.93
CA VAL A 72 15.75 17.87 -8.75
C VAL A 72 16.15 19.32 -8.95
N ASP A 73 15.86 19.86 -10.13
CA ASP A 73 15.89 21.30 -10.35
C ASP A 73 14.54 21.87 -9.96
N CYS A 74 14.53 22.87 -9.08
CA CYS A 74 13.33 23.55 -8.65
C CYS A 74 13.56 25.07 -8.65
N ALA A 75 12.57 25.81 -9.10
CA ALA A 75 12.60 27.26 -9.20
C ALA A 75 12.18 27.95 -7.89
N SER A 76 11.55 27.22 -6.96
CA SER A 76 11.05 27.78 -5.71
C SER A 76 11.05 26.80 -4.53
N SER A 77 10.98 27.34 -3.31
CA SER A 77 10.80 26.53 -2.09
C SER A 77 9.45 25.80 -2.05
N GLN A 78 8.41 26.35 -2.68
CA GLN A 78 7.10 25.70 -2.73
C GLN A 78 7.13 24.44 -3.59
N GLU A 79 7.82 24.52 -4.73
CA GLU A 79 8.06 23.38 -5.62
C GLU A 79 8.91 22.30 -4.93
N LEU A 80 9.94 22.70 -4.19
CA LEU A 80 10.72 21.77 -3.36
C LEU A 80 9.87 21.04 -2.32
N THR A 81 8.99 21.76 -1.61
CA THR A 81 8.04 21.16 -0.65
C THR A 81 7.08 20.20 -1.35
N GLY A 82 6.64 20.53 -2.56
CA GLY A 82 5.84 19.64 -3.41
C GLY A 82 6.56 18.32 -3.70
N HIS A 83 7.81 18.39 -4.17
CA HIS A 83 8.64 17.19 -4.41
C HIS A 83 8.87 16.38 -3.13
N PHE A 84 9.14 17.04 -2.00
CA PHE A 84 9.30 16.38 -0.72
C PHE A 84 8.02 15.62 -0.31
N ALA A 85 6.86 16.28 -0.36
CA ALA A 85 5.59 15.65 -0.04
C ALA A 85 5.30 14.47 -0.98
N SER A 86 5.50 14.64 -2.28
CA SER A 86 5.36 13.56 -3.26
C SER A 86 6.24 12.36 -2.93
N LEU A 87 7.53 12.57 -2.63
CA LEU A 87 8.43 11.48 -2.28
C LEU A 87 8.02 10.81 -0.96
N CYS A 88 7.67 11.58 0.06
CA CYS A 88 7.27 11.05 1.36
C CYS A 88 5.97 10.24 1.31
N PHE A 89 4.99 10.66 0.51
CA PHE A 89 3.68 10.04 0.49
C PHE A 89 3.51 9.01 -0.62
N ILE A 90 4.17 9.18 -1.76
CA ILE A 90 3.91 8.38 -2.97
C ILE A 90 4.98 7.30 -3.19
N MET A 91 6.24 7.54 -2.80
CA MET A 91 7.28 6.51 -2.93
C MET A 91 6.98 5.24 -2.11
N PRO A 92 6.49 5.34 -0.85
CA PRO A 92 6.02 4.16 -0.13
C PRO A 92 4.93 3.39 -0.87
N LEU A 93 4.03 4.09 -1.59
CA LEU A 93 2.97 3.45 -2.38
C LEU A 93 3.56 2.65 -3.54
N ALA A 94 4.56 3.22 -4.23
CA ALA A 94 5.24 2.55 -5.33
C ALA A 94 5.93 1.27 -4.87
N PHE A 95 6.68 1.31 -3.76
CA PHE A 95 7.27 0.11 -3.17
C PHE A 95 6.21 -0.88 -2.69
N ALA A 96 5.15 -0.38 -2.07
CA ALA A 96 4.03 -1.18 -1.62
C ALA A 96 3.16 -1.69 -2.78
N ILE A 97 3.49 -1.48 -4.05
CA ILE A 97 2.93 -2.23 -5.19
C ILE A 97 3.88 -3.40 -5.53
N GLU A 98 5.19 -3.17 -5.57
CA GLU A 98 6.16 -4.18 -6.03
C GLU A 98 6.63 -5.18 -4.96
N PHE A 99 6.58 -4.80 -3.68
CA PHE A 99 7.07 -5.60 -2.56
C PHE A 99 5.96 -6.00 -1.62
N ARG A 100 6.09 -7.18 -1.02
CA ARG A 100 5.09 -7.72 -0.13
C ARG A 100 4.90 -6.86 1.13
N GLU A 101 6.01 -6.38 1.69
CA GLU A 101 6.06 -5.50 2.86
C GLU A 101 5.59 -4.08 2.51
N ALA A 102 4.80 -3.45 3.39
CA ALA A 102 4.63 -2.00 3.31
C ALA A 102 5.87 -1.30 3.87
N VAL A 103 6.51 -0.47 3.05
CA VAL A 103 7.57 0.41 3.52
C VAL A 103 6.91 1.59 4.22
N VAL A 104 7.30 1.88 5.46
CA VAL A 104 6.79 3.05 6.19
C VAL A 104 7.94 4.03 6.41
N ALA A 105 7.63 5.32 6.41
CA ALA A 105 8.56 6.36 6.83
C ALA A 105 8.67 6.40 8.37
N ARG A 106 9.91 6.40 8.89
CA ARG A 106 10.27 6.03 10.28
C ARG A 106 9.78 6.93 11.43
N THR A 107 9.21 8.14 11.23
CA THR A 107 8.83 9.00 12.40
C THR A 107 7.54 9.82 12.30
N THR A 108 6.63 9.59 13.27
CA THR A 108 5.67 10.52 13.93
C THR A 108 5.22 9.86 15.27
N THR A 109 5.10 10.57 16.41
CA THR A 109 5.03 9.97 17.77
C THR A 109 3.83 10.36 18.67
N ALA A 110 3.25 9.41 19.46
CA ALA A 110 2.53 9.55 20.76
C ALA A 110 2.23 8.17 21.47
N SER A 111 2.00 8.10 22.81
CA SER A 111 1.82 6.82 23.58
C SER A 111 0.85 6.84 24.79
N SER A 112 0.31 5.67 25.23
CA SER A 112 -0.45 5.45 26.49
C SER A 112 -0.33 4.00 27.07
N PRO A 113 -0.49 3.76 28.40
CA PRO A 113 -0.10 2.52 29.10
C PRO A 113 -1.21 1.89 29.99
N SER A 114 -2.02 0.94 29.53
CA SER A 114 -2.72 0.04 30.49
C SER A 114 -3.39 -1.19 29.84
N ALA A 115 -2.99 -2.35 30.35
CA ALA A 115 -3.53 -3.71 30.16
C ALA A 115 -3.05 -4.53 28.95
N LYS A 116 -2.85 -5.84 29.17
CA LYS A 116 -2.51 -6.87 28.17
C LYS A 116 -3.50 -8.02 28.24
N TYR A 117 -4.21 -8.24 27.14
CA TYR A 117 -4.96 -9.46 26.85
C TYR A 117 -4.26 -10.18 25.69
N VAL A 118 -4.23 -11.50 25.70
CA VAL A 118 -3.56 -12.30 24.66
C VAL A 118 -4.56 -13.27 24.04
N TRP A 119 -4.67 -13.21 22.72
CA TRP A 119 -5.45 -14.11 21.89
C TRP A 119 -4.49 -15.06 21.13
N GLN A 120 -4.93 -16.23 20.67
CA GLN A 120 -4.08 -17.21 19.96
C GLN A 120 -4.73 -17.73 18.66
N VAL A 121 -4.00 -17.69 17.54
CA VAL A 121 -4.35 -18.27 16.23
C VAL A 121 -4.12 -19.78 16.23
N ALA A 122 -5.14 -20.54 15.85
CA ALA A 122 -5.04 -22.00 15.70
C ALA A 122 -4.23 -22.45 14.48
N ARG A 123 -4.32 -21.72 13.35
CA ARG A 123 -3.56 -21.98 12.10
C ARG A 123 -3.40 -20.69 11.29
N SER A 124 -2.20 -20.45 10.80
CA SER A 124 -1.91 -19.48 9.73
C SER A 124 -1.25 -20.20 8.56
N SER A 125 -1.43 -19.67 7.35
CA SER A 125 -0.66 -20.10 6.18
C SER A 125 0.44 -19.08 5.95
N PRO A 126 1.62 -19.26 6.56
CA PRO A 126 2.73 -18.35 6.27
C PRO A 126 3.02 -18.39 4.77
N SER A 127 2.93 -17.24 4.13
CA SER A 127 3.55 -17.08 2.82
C SER A 127 4.76 -16.17 3.01
N CYS A 128 5.88 -16.60 2.46
CA CYS A 128 7.07 -15.79 2.29
C CYS A 128 7.36 -15.73 0.80
N GLU A 129 8.01 -14.67 0.36
CA GLU A 129 8.43 -14.50 -1.01
C GLU A 129 9.93 -14.79 -1.11
N ILE A 130 10.30 -15.74 -1.97
CA ILE A 130 11.70 -16.08 -2.22
C ILE A 130 12.09 -15.43 -3.54
N ILE A 131 13.01 -14.48 -3.50
CA ILE A 131 13.45 -13.73 -4.70
C ILE A 131 14.98 -13.70 -4.79
N SER A 132 15.50 -13.60 -6.01
CA SER A 132 16.92 -13.36 -6.24
C SER A 132 17.27 -11.88 -6.06
N VAL A 133 18.57 -11.57 -6.04
CA VAL A 133 19.09 -10.19 -6.01
C VAL A 133 18.64 -9.43 -7.25
N GLU A 134 18.70 -10.08 -8.41
CA GLU A 134 18.31 -9.51 -9.70
C GLU A 134 16.81 -9.16 -9.71
N THR A 135 15.94 -10.09 -9.30
CA THR A 135 14.49 -9.83 -9.22
C THR A 135 14.16 -8.70 -8.26
N ARG A 136 14.86 -8.62 -7.12
CA ARG A 136 14.70 -7.51 -6.17
C ARG A 136 15.10 -6.19 -6.81
N ASP A 137 16.26 -6.12 -7.46
CA ASP A 137 16.77 -4.88 -8.07
C ASP A 137 15.86 -4.42 -9.21
N ASP A 138 15.35 -5.34 -10.01
CA ASP A 138 14.36 -5.07 -11.05
C ASP A 138 13.09 -4.46 -10.47
N ARG A 139 12.60 -4.98 -9.33
CA ARG A 139 11.42 -4.42 -8.64
C ARG A 139 11.66 -3.05 -8.01
N ILE A 140 12.85 -2.81 -7.46
CA ILE A 140 13.23 -1.48 -6.98
C ILE A 140 13.23 -0.49 -8.15
N ASN A 141 13.83 -0.86 -9.26
CA ASN A 141 13.86 -0.03 -10.47
C ASN A 141 12.44 0.21 -11.01
N ALA A 142 11.60 -0.83 -11.05
CA ALA A 142 10.20 -0.74 -11.43
C ALA A 142 9.43 0.24 -10.55
N ALA A 143 9.55 0.15 -9.23
CA ALA A 143 8.90 1.08 -8.29
C ALA A 143 9.34 2.53 -8.54
N ILE A 144 10.65 2.77 -8.72
CA ILE A 144 11.19 4.11 -9.00
C ILE A 144 10.70 4.65 -10.35
N LEU A 145 10.61 3.81 -11.38
CA LEU A 145 10.09 4.20 -12.70
C LEU A 145 8.59 4.52 -12.62
N ASN A 146 7.82 3.65 -11.99
CA ASN A 146 6.38 3.77 -11.81
C ASN A 146 5.99 4.99 -10.97
N PHE A 147 6.89 5.50 -10.10
CA PHE A 147 6.67 6.74 -9.35
C PHE A 147 6.27 7.92 -10.26
N SER A 148 6.93 8.07 -11.42
CA SER A 148 6.60 9.13 -12.38
C SER A 148 5.20 8.94 -12.98
N THR A 149 4.80 7.69 -13.25
CA THR A 149 3.46 7.34 -13.74
C THR A 149 2.39 7.66 -12.72
N LEU A 150 2.62 7.37 -11.44
CA LEU A 150 1.68 7.69 -10.35
C LEU A 150 1.54 9.20 -10.12
N LEU A 151 2.58 9.99 -10.40
CA LEU A 151 2.56 11.44 -10.28
C LEU A 151 1.87 12.17 -11.43
N ASP A 152 1.68 11.53 -12.58
CA ASP A 152 1.01 12.15 -13.71
C ASP A 152 -0.45 12.46 -13.34
N ALA A 153 -0.86 13.72 -13.49
CA ALA A 153 -2.21 14.17 -13.17
C ALA A 153 -3.29 13.38 -13.92
N LYS A 154 -3.01 12.87 -15.13
CA LYS A 154 -3.93 12.02 -15.90
C LYS A 154 -4.22 10.70 -15.19
N ASN A 155 -3.34 10.27 -14.29
CA ASN A 155 -3.39 9.01 -13.56
C ASN A 155 -3.88 9.17 -12.11
N THR A 156 -4.59 10.27 -11.79
CA THR A 156 -5.10 10.55 -10.43
C THR A 156 -5.85 9.37 -9.80
N ARG A 157 -6.68 8.64 -10.57
CA ARG A 157 -7.37 7.45 -10.08
C ARG A 157 -6.40 6.33 -9.70
N LEU A 158 -5.36 6.09 -10.51
CA LEU A 158 -4.36 5.09 -10.21
C LEU A 158 -3.56 5.44 -8.95
N LEU A 159 -3.21 6.72 -8.76
CA LEU A 159 -2.60 7.20 -7.54
C LEU A 159 -3.48 6.95 -6.31
N CYS A 160 -4.75 7.34 -6.36
CA CYS A 160 -5.71 7.09 -5.28
C CYS A 160 -5.90 5.59 -5.01
N ALA A 161 -5.92 4.76 -6.04
CA ALA A 161 -6.02 3.31 -5.91
C ALA A 161 -4.77 2.73 -5.20
N ALA A 162 -3.57 3.19 -5.55
CA ALA A 162 -2.33 2.83 -4.86
C ALA A 162 -2.34 3.26 -3.39
N GLU A 163 -2.87 4.44 -3.08
CA GLU A 163 -3.01 4.93 -1.71
C GLU A 163 -3.93 4.04 -0.87
N TYR A 164 -5.12 3.68 -1.39
CA TYR A 164 -6.04 2.78 -0.71
C TYR A 164 -5.44 1.39 -0.53
N PHE A 165 -4.74 0.87 -1.54
CA PHE A 165 -4.08 -0.42 -1.45
C PHE A 165 -3.01 -0.43 -0.35
N HIS A 166 -2.13 0.58 -0.32
CA HIS A 166 -1.12 0.72 0.73
C HIS A 166 -1.73 0.81 2.13
N LYS A 167 -2.83 1.55 2.31
CA LYS A 167 -3.57 1.60 3.58
C LYS A 167 -4.05 0.21 4.02
N ALA A 168 -4.59 -0.59 3.09
CA ALA A 168 -5.03 -1.95 3.38
C ALA A 168 -3.86 -2.85 3.81
N VAL A 169 -2.74 -2.82 3.07
CA VAL A 169 -1.54 -3.61 3.43
C VAL A 169 -1.03 -3.20 4.81
N ARG A 170 -0.87 -1.89 5.05
CA ARG A 170 -0.39 -1.38 6.34
C ARG A 170 -1.31 -1.80 7.49
N MET A 171 -2.63 -1.70 7.32
CA MET A 171 -3.59 -2.15 8.34
C MET A 171 -3.44 -3.63 8.66
N ILE A 172 -3.29 -4.47 7.64
CA ILE A 172 -3.04 -5.90 7.80
C ILE A 172 -1.72 -6.17 8.51
N GLU A 173 -0.71 -5.31 8.30
CA GLU A 173 0.63 -5.40 8.90
C GLU A 173 0.77 -4.76 10.28
N VAL A 174 -0.08 -3.82 10.70
CA VAL A 174 0.00 -3.23 12.06
C VAL A 174 -0.95 -3.89 13.07
N GLY A 175 -1.94 -4.66 12.61
CA GLY A 175 -2.83 -5.42 13.49
C GLY A 175 -2.12 -6.35 14.49
N ALA A 176 -2.39 -6.18 15.78
CA ALA A 176 -1.98 -7.11 16.82
C ALA A 176 -2.87 -8.36 16.85
N GLY A 177 -4.10 -8.27 16.36
CA GLY A 177 -5.06 -9.36 16.31
C GLY A 177 -5.40 -9.85 14.90
N PRO A 178 -5.95 -11.07 14.78
CA PRO A 178 -6.56 -11.56 13.54
C PRO A 178 -7.68 -10.59 13.19
N SER A 179 -7.81 -10.21 11.93
CA SER A 179 -8.94 -9.38 11.50
C SER A 179 -9.15 -8.05 12.26
N GLU A 180 -8.19 -7.58 13.08
CA GLU A 180 -8.33 -6.34 13.89
C GLU A 180 -8.69 -5.15 13.01
N PHE A 181 -8.08 -5.09 11.82
CA PHE A 181 -8.36 -4.10 10.79
C PHE A 181 -8.91 -4.73 9.50
N ALA A 182 -9.52 -5.92 9.58
CA ALA A 182 -10.00 -6.61 8.38
C ALA A 182 -11.11 -5.83 7.68
N ALA A 183 -12.04 -5.24 8.44
CA ALA A 183 -13.13 -4.44 7.90
C ALA A 183 -12.58 -3.25 7.11
N GLU A 184 -11.68 -2.47 7.71
CA GLU A 184 -11.05 -1.32 7.10
C GLU A 184 -10.19 -1.73 5.90
N SER A 185 -9.48 -2.85 5.98
CA SER A 185 -8.70 -3.38 4.86
C SER A 185 -9.58 -3.75 3.68
N ILE A 186 -10.73 -4.40 3.92
CA ILE A 186 -11.73 -4.73 2.89
C ILE A 186 -12.31 -3.48 2.26
N VAL A 187 -12.66 -2.48 3.08
CA VAL A 187 -13.18 -1.19 2.60
C VAL A 187 -12.13 -0.52 1.70
N ASN A 188 -10.88 -0.49 2.12
CA ASN A 188 -9.80 0.10 1.32
C ASN A 188 -9.56 -0.70 0.01
N LEU A 189 -9.51 -2.03 0.05
CA LEU A 189 -9.40 -2.86 -1.17
C LEU A 189 -10.59 -2.64 -2.12
N SER A 190 -11.80 -2.47 -1.59
CA SER A 190 -12.97 -2.18 -2.43
C SER A 190 -12.87 -0.81 -3.09
N LYS A 191 -12.38 0.21 -2.36
CA LYS A 191 -12.12 1.54 -2.90
C LYS A 191 -11.07 1.54 -4.02
N VAL A 192 -10.08 0.63 -3.99
CA VAL A 192 -9.16 0.44 -5.13
C VAL A 192 -9.96 0.20 -6.42
N LEU A 193 -10.93 -0.72 -6.39
CA LEU A 193 -11.73 -1.08 -7.56
C LEU A 193 -12.67 0.05 -7.99
N GLU A 194 -13.33 0.70 -7.03
CA GLU A 194 -14.27 1.79 -7.30
C GLU A 194 -13.59 3.03 -7.89
N VAL A 195 -12.38 3.32 -7.40
CA VAL A 195 -11.58 4.42 -7.94
C VAL A 195 -11.13 4.11 -9.36
N LEU A 196 -10.65 2.90 -9.65
CA LEU A 196 -10.17 2.53 -10.99
C LEU A 196 -11.29 2.41 -12.03
N PHE A 197 -12.47 1.93 -11.62
CA PHE A 197 -13.59 1.64 -12.52
C PHE A 197 -14.78 2.56 -12.20
N PRO A 198 -14.83 3.77 -12.79
CA PRO A 198 -15.89 4.74 -12.50
C PRO A 198 -17.28 4.26 -12.90
N GLY A 199 -18.29 4.79 -12.20
CA GLY A 199 -19.70 4.49 -12.42
C GLY A 199 -20.39 4.16 -11.10
N GLU A 200 -21.61 3.64 -11.18
CA GLU A 200 -22.25 3.02 -10.02
C GLU A 200 -21.42 1.78 -9.62
N PRO A 201 -20.96 1.67 -8.36
CA PRO A 201 -20.02 0.63 -7.91
C PRO A 201 -20.72 -0.74 -7.77
N THR A 202 -21.36 -1.17 -8.84
CA THR A 202 -22.00 -2.49 -8.96
C THR A 202 -20.94 -3.54 -9.26
N ARG A 203 -21.25 -4.79 -8.90
CA ARG A 203 -20.37 -5.93 -9.17
C ARG A 203 -20.13 -6.11 -10.67
N GLU A 204 -21.13 -5.78 -11.48
CA GLU A 204 -21.10 -5.90 -12.93
C GLU A 204 -20.16 -4.88 -13.56
N VAL A 205 -20.17 -3.63 -13.09
CA VAL A 205 -19.23 -2.58 -13.53
C VAL A 205 -17.79 -2.96 -13.16
N ILE A 206 -17.57 -3.40 -11.92
CA ILE A 206 -16.24 -3.82 -11.46
C ILE A 206 -15.74 -5.04 -12.23
N ARG A 207 -16.61 -6.04 -12.45
CA ARG A 207 -16.30 -7.23 -13.26
C ARG A 207 -15.92 -6.85 -14.70
N ALA A 208 -16.68 -5.94 -15.32
CA ALA A 208 -16.39 -5.47 -16.67
C ALA A 208 -15.04 -4.72 -16.73
N GLY A 209 -14.74 -3.88 -15.73
CA GLY A 209 -13.47 -3.17 -15.61
C GLY A 209 -12.27 -4.10 -15.41
N LEU A 210 -12.40 -5.11 -14.55
CA LEU A 210 -11.35 -6.11 -14.33
C LEU A 210 -11.12 -6.98 -15.58
N ASN A 211 -12.19 -7.37 -16.28
CA ASN A 211 -12.09 -8.09 -17.55
C ASN A 211 -11.41 -7.25 -18.64
N SER A 212 -11.74 -5.96 -18.76
CA SER A 212 -11.08 -5.08 -19.73
C SER A 212 -9.61 -4.85 -19.40
N ALA A 213 -9.27 -4.90 -18.11
CA ALA A 213 -7.89 -4.93 -17.64
C ALA A 213 -7.21 -6.32 -17.78
N GLY A 214 -7.87 -7.34 -18.31
CA GLY A 214 -7.26 -8.66 -18.58
C GLY A 214 -7.18 -9.60 -17.38
N VAL A 215 -7.88 -9.31 -16.28
CA VAL A 215 -7.92 -10.20 -15.11
C VAL A 215 -8.76 -11.45 -15.41
N GLU A 216 -8.25 -12.62 -15.05
CA GLU A 216 -8.95 -13.88 -15.23
C GLU A 216 -10.26 -13.94 -14.44
N ALA A 217 -11.36 -14.39 -15.07
CA ALA A 217 -12.69 -14.50 -14.45
C ALA A 217 -12.69 -15.27 -13.12
N GLY A 218 -11.91 -16.35 -13.01
CA GLY A 218 -11.78 -17.11 -11.77
C GLY A 218 -11.20 -16.28 -10.62
N LYS A 219 -10.21 -15.41 -10.91
CA LYS A 219 -9.63 -14.49 -9.93
C LYS A 219 -10.61 -13.38 -9.55
N ILE A 220 -11.35 -12.84 -10.52
CA ILE A 220 -12.38 -11.82 -10.29
C ILE A 220 -13.40 -12.28 -9.24
N GLU A 221 -13.99 -13.46 -9.45
CA GLU A 221 -15.01 -14.01 -8.56
C GLU A 221 -14.44 -14.47 -7.21
N LYS A 222 -13.19 -14.94 -7.18
CA LYS A 222 -12.57 -15.48 -5.96
C LYS A 222 -12.01 -14.40 -5.05
N TYR A 223 -11.44 -13.33 -5.59
CA TYR A 223 -10.64 -12.38 -4.80
C TYR A 223 -11.17 -10.95 -4.84
N PHE A 224 -11.62 -10.45 -5.99
CA PHE A 224 -11.97 -9.04 -6.14
C PHE A 224 -13.42 -8.74 -5.76
N LEU A 225 -14.39 -9.47 -6.34
CA LEU A 225 -15.81 -9.24 -6.03
C LEU A 225 -16.20 -9.54 -4.58
N PRO A 226 -15.60 -10.52 -3.88
CA PRO A 226 -15.88 -10.70 -2.47
C PRO A 226 -15.50 -9.48 -1.63
N CYS A 227 -14.48 -8.69 -1.98
CA CYS A 227 -14.17 -7.43 -1.28
C CYS A 227 -15.37 -6.47 -1.33
N VAL A 228 -15.91 -6.27 -2.53
CA VAL A 228 -17.06 -5.38 -2.78
C VAL A 228 -18.30 -5.86 -2.03
N MET A 229 -18.53 -7.18 -2.01
CA MET A 229 -19.65 -7.76 -1.27
C MET A 229 -19.49 -7.58 0.24
N LEU A 230 -18.30 -7.90 0.76
CA LEU A 230 -17.98 -7.79 2.18
C LEU A 230 -17.99 -6.32 2.65
N ARG A 231 -17.65 -5.35 1.78
CA ARG A 231 -17.73 -3.92 2.09
C ARG A 231 -19.09 -3.53 2.65
N SER A 232 -20.18 -3.93 2.01
CA SER A 232 -21.54 -3.58 2.49
C SER A 232 -21.85 -4.17 3.86
N HIS A 233 -21.15 -5.23 4.25
CA HIS A 233 -21.26 -5.85 5.56
C HIS A 233 -20.29 -5.30 6.61
N PHE A 234 -19.25 -4.56 6.21
CA PHE A 234 -18.22 -4.00 7.07
C PHE A 234 -18.15 -2.47 7.05
N ASP A 235 -19.02 -1.81 6.29
CA ASP A 235 -19.03 -0.36 6.18
C ASP A 235 -19.23 0.29 7.56
N ALA A 236 -18.22 1.07 7.97
CA ALA A 236 -18.16 1.73 9.27
C ALA A 236 -19.31 2.73 9.49
N ALA A 237 -20.01 3.12 8.42
CA ALA A 237 -21.23 3.93 8.51
C ALA A 237 -22.39 3.23 9.25
N HIS A 238 -22.36 1.89 9.36
CA HIS A 238 -23.37 1.11 10.08
C HIS A 238 -22.74 0.45 11.30
N VAL A 239 -23.03 0.98 12.49
CA VAL A 239 -22.59 0.38 13.75
C VAL A 239 -23.22 -1.01 13.89
N LYS A 240 -22.41 -2.07 13.74
CA LYS A 240 -22.82 -3.44 14.03
C LYS A 240 -22.39 -3.82 15.44
N ILE A 241 -23.34 -4.28 16.23
CA ILE A 241 -23.10 -4.74 17.61
C ILE A 241 -22.56 -6.18 17.62
N GLU A 242 -22.97 -7.00 16.65
CA GLU A 242 -22.50 -8.38 16.52
C GLU A 242 -21.23 -8.46 15.67
N GLY A 243 -20.15 -8.92 16.30
CA GLY A 243 -18.89 -9.20 15.62
C GLY A 243 -18.84 -10.62 15.04
N PRO A 244 -17.90 -10.88 14.11
CA PRO A 244 -17.73 -12.21 13.53
C PRO A 244 -17.32 -13.28 14.56
N THR A 245 -17.75 -14.52 14.34
CA THR A 245 -17.30 -15.68 15.13
C THR A 245 -15.79 -15.91 14.94
N SER A 246 -15.17 -16.74 15.79
CA SER A 246 -13.74 -17.07 15.64
C SER A 246 -13.42 -17.73 14.29
N GLU A 247 -14.30 -18.61 13.82
CA GLU A 247 -14.17 -19.29 12.53
C GLU A 247 -14.31 -18.29 11.37
N GLN A 248 -15.29 -17.39 11.43
CA GLN A 248 -15.46 -16.34 10.44
C GLN A 248 -14.25 -15.41 10.38
N ARG A 249 -13.66 -15.04 11.53
CA ARG A 249 -12.42 -14.24 11.58
C ARG A 249 -11.24 -14.96 10.94
N GLN A 250 -11.09 -16.26 11.17
CA GLN A 250 -10.03 -17.05 10.54
C GLN A 250 -10.20 -17.12 9.02
N THR A 251 -11.43 -17.39 8.56
CA THR A 251 -11.75 -17.40 7.12
C THR A 251 -11.48 -16.04 6.48
N LEU A 252 -11.87 -14.95 7.16
CA LEU A 252 -11.64 -13.59 6.71
C LEU A 252 -10.17 -13.25 6.59
N GLN A 253 -9.36 -13.67 7.57
CA GLN A 253 -7.91 -13.50 7.57
C GLN A 253 -7.25 -14.21 6.38
N GLN A 254 -7.58 -15.49 6.16
CA GLN A 254 -7.03 -16.27 5.04
C GLN A 254 -7.43 -15.68 3.68
N TYR A 255 -8.67 -15.21 3.58
CA TYR A 255 -9.16 -14.51 2.40
C TYR A 255 -8.36 -13.22 2.16
N LEU A 256 -8.18 -12.38 3.19
CA LEU A 256 -7.44 -11.12 3.07
C LEU A 256 -5.99 -11.32 2.64
N GLU A 257 -5.30 -12.30 3.22
CA GLU A 257 -3.92 -12.65 2.83
C GLU A 257 -3.83 -12.99 1.34
N SER A 258 -4.80 -13.74 0.82
CA SER A 258 -4.85 -14.11 -0.59
C SER A 258 -5.28 -12.95 -1.49
N ALA A 259 -6.28 -12.18 -1.06
CA ALA A 259 -6.80 -11.04 -1.80
C ALA A 259 -5.74 -9.96 -1.97
N VAL A 260 -4.99 -9.61 -0.91
CA VAL A 260 -3.90 -8.62 -0.98
C VAL A 260 -2.87 -9.00 -2.04
N HIS A 261 -2.48 -10.28 -2.11
CA HIS A 261 -1.53 -10.75 -3.11
C HIS A 261 -2.06 -10.56 -4.56
N GLU A 262 -3.34 -10.83 -4.78
CA GLU A 262 -3.95 -10.71 -6.11
C GLU A 262 -4.20 -9.25 -6.50
N PHE A 263 -4.58 -8.40 -5.54
CA PHE A 263 -4.63 -6.94 -5.73
C PHE A 263 -3.26 -6.34 -6.04
N ARG A 264 -2.22 -6.80 -5.34
CA ARG A 264 -0.82 -6.42 -5.60
C ARG A 264 -0.42 -6.73 -7.03
N THR A 265 -0.63 -7.99 -7.43
CA THR A 265 -0.30 -8.49 -8.77
C THR A 265 -1.04 -7.70 -9.84
N PHE A 266 -2.33 -7.47 -9.63
CA PHE A 266 -3.16 -6.66 -10.53
C PHE A 266 -2.66 -5.21 -10.64
N LEU A 267 -2.38 -4.53 -9.52
CA LEU A 267 -1.93 -3.13 -9.53
C LEU A 267 -0.53 -2.97 -10.14
N SER A 268 0.38 -3.91 -9.92
CA SER A 268 1.71 -3.91 -10.55
C SER A 268 1.57 -4.03 -12.07
N ASP A 269 0.84 -5.04 -12.57
CA ASP A 269 0.59 -5.20 -14.02
C ASP A 269 -0.11 -3.97 -14.63
N TYR A 270 -1.17 -3.49 -13.96
CA TYR A 270 -1.94 -2.34 -14.41
C TYR A 270 -1.08 -1.07 -14.49
N THR A 271 -0.25 -0.81 -13.48
CA THR A 271 0.66 0.35 -13.46
C THR A 271 1.72 0.24 -14.55
N HIS A 272 2.29 -0.94 -14.76
CA HIS A 272 3.25 -1.18 -15.83
C HIS A 272 2.67 -0.98 -17.23
N ARG A 273 1.42 -1.37 -17.45
CA ARG A 273 0.75 -1.16 -18.73
C ARG A 273 0.39 0.31 -18.97
N VAL A 274 -0.01 1.02 -17.91
CA VAL A 274 -0.22 2.48 -17.97
C VAL A 274 1.09 3.21 -18.24
N SER A 275 2.21 2.81 -17.63
CA SER A 275 3.51 3.45 -17.85
C SER A 275 4.08 3.23 -19.25
N ARG A 276 3.59 2.22 -19.97
CA ARG A 276 3.92 1.91 -21.37
C ARG A 276 2.88 2.44 -22.37
N ASP A 277 1.88 3.19 -21.91
CA ASP A 277 0.73 3.66 -22.69
C ASP A 277 -0.07 2.52 -23.37
N GLU A 278 0.02 1.28 -22.85
CA GLU A 278 -0.75 0.11 -23.29
C GLU A 278 -2.18 0.09 -22.70
N PHE A 279 -2.40 0.89 -21.65
CA PHE A 279 -3.68 1.03 -20.97
C PHE A 279 -3.89 2.47 -20.55
N ALA A 280 -5.12 2.97 -20.68
CA ALA A 280 -5.50 4.31 -20.24
C ALA A 280 -6.32 4.22 -18.95
N VAL A 281 -5.93 5.01 -17.95
CA VAL A 281 -6.73 5.21 -16.74
C VAL A 281 -7.89 6.15 -17.10
N ALA A 282 -9.10 5.83 -16.62
CA ALA A 282 -10.23 6.73 -16.81
C ALA A 282 -9.93 8.10 -16.18
N GLU A 283 -10.36 9.18 -16.83
CA GLU A 283 -10.12 10.52 -16.29
C GLU A 283 -10.90 10.72 -14.98
N TYR A 284 -10.31 11.44 -14.03
CA TYR A 284 -11.02 11.88 -12.83
C TYR A 284 -11.73 13.20 -13.14
N GLN A 285 -13.03 13.23 -12.87
CA GLN A 285 -13.85 14.43 -12.97
C GLN A 285 -14.23 14.85 -11.55
N PRO A 286 -13.78 16.02 -11.07
CA PRO A 286 -14.11 16.51 -9.73
C PRO A 286 -15.62 16.61 -9.54
N GLU A 287 -16.11 16.20 -8.36
CA GLU A 287 -17.53 16.29 -8.01
C GLU A 287 -17.81 17.61 -7.28
N PRO A 288 -19.05 18.16 -7.37
CA PRO A 288 -19.40 19.39 -6.64
C PRO A 288 -19.19 19.31 -5.12
N SER A 289 -19.30 18.11 -4.55
CA SER A 289 -19.04 17.81 -3.12
C SER A 289 -17.60 18.15 -2.70
N ASP A 290 -16.64 18.13 -3.62
CA ASP A 290 -15.24 18.49 -3.35
C ASP A 290 -15.12 19.96 -2.90
N GLN A 291 -16.01 20.84 -3.38
CA GLN A 291 -16.04 22.24 -2.96
C GLN A 291 -16.51 22.41 -1.52
N GLU A 292 -17.45 21.57 -1.05
CA GLU A 292 -17.91 21.59 0.34
C GLU A 292 -16.79 21.15 1.29
N VAL A 293 -16.04 20.12 0.90
CA VAL A 293 -14.87 19.64 1.64
C VAL A 293 -13.78 20.72 1.69
N ALA A 294 -13.48 21.38 0.57
CA ALA A 294 -12.54 22.50 0.54
C ALA A 294 -12.96 23.64 1.48
N ASN A 295 -14.25 23.99 1.48
CA ASN A 295 -14.81 24.99 2.38
C ASN A 295 -14.74 24.55 3.85
N PHE A 296 -14.88 23.26 4.14
CA PHE A 296 -14.70 22.70 5.48
C PHE A 296 -13.25 22.86 5.96
N PHE A 297 -12.25 22.47 5.16
CA PHE A 297 -10.84 22.61 5.54
C PHE A 297 -10.42 24.07 5.71
N LYS A 298 -10.97 24.97 4.90
CA LYS A 298 -10.78 26.41 5.08
C LYS A 298 -11.27 26.87 6.46
N ARG A 299 -12.51 26.53 6.85
CA ARG A 299 -13.07 26.85 8.17
C ARG A 299 -12.27 26.23 9.31
N LEU A 300 -11.81 24.99 9.12
CA LEU A 300 -10.97 24.30 10.10
C LEU A 300 -9.66 25.06 10.33
N SER A 301 -8.99 25.49 9.25
CA SER A 301 -7.74 26.27 9.31
C SER A 301 -7.93 27.61 10.02
N GLU A 302 -9.02 28.32 9.72
CA GLU A 302 -9.38 29.58 10.38
C GLU A 302 -9.61 29.40 11.89
N SER A 303 -10.23 28.28 12.30
CA SER A 303 -10.49 27.99 13.71
C SER A 303 -9.23 27.73 14.54
N PHE A 304 -8.20 27.11 13.95
CA PHE A 304 -6.92 26.90 14.62
C PHE A 304 -6.12 28.21 14.73
N ALA A 305 -6.11 29.03 13.67
CA ALA A 305 -5.43 30.32 13.69
C ALA A 305 -6.00 31.29 14.74
N ALA A 306 -7.30 31.19 15.05
CA ALA A 306 -7.93 32.01 16.09
C ALA A 306 -7.51 31.63 17.52
N ASN A 307 -7.05 30.40 17.75
CA ASN A 307 -6.70 29.90 19.08
C ASN A 307 -5.23 30.18 19.47
N ASP A 308 -4.36 30.53 18.52
CA ASP A 308 -2.94 30.84 18.75
C ASP A 308 -2.68 32.32 19.15
N VAL A 309 -3.74 33.10 19.39
CA VAL A 309 -3.67 34.53 19.76
C VAL A 309 -3.91 34.77 21.27
N GLY A 310 -3.86 33.72 22.09
CA GLY A 310 -4.02 33.78 23.55
C GLY A 310 -2.80 33.27 24.31
#